data_AF-A0A7K7G7X0-F1
#
_entry.id   AF-A0A7K7G7X0-F1
#
_cell.length_a   1.000
_cell.length_b   1.000
_cell.length_c   1.000
_cell.angle_alpha   90.00
_cell.angle_beta   90.00
_cell.angle_gamma   90.00
#
_symmetry.space_group_name_H-M   'P 1'
#
loop_
_entity.id
_entity.type
_entity.pdbx_description
1 polymer ?
#
loop_
_entity_poly.entity_id
_entity_poly.type
_entity_poly.pdbx_seq_one_letter_code
_entity_poly.pdbx_strand_id
1 'polypeptide(L)' 'MANSHLKALLPTLLRCSRLRFLGLHGNHLSTDALKDLLQKILELPDLHLVVYPFP' A
#
# COMPACT_ATOMS: atom_id res chain seq x y z
N MET A 1 -1.62 -13.13 10.04
CA MET A 1 -2.24 -13.49 8.75
C MET A 1 -2.46 -12.31 7.82
N ALA A 2 -2.71 -11.07 8.30
CA ALA A 2 -2.90 -9.93 7.39
C ALA A 2 -1.64 -9.51 6.59
N ASN A 3 -0.44 -9.61 7.20
CA ASN A 3 0.81 -9.18 6.54
C ASN A 3 1.18 -10.02 5.30
N SER A 4 0.77 -11.29 5.23
CA SER A 4 1.07 -12.17 4.09
C SER A 4 0.30 -11.78 2.84
N HIS A 5 -0.94 -11.32 2.98
CA HIS A 5 -1.76 -10.88 1.84
C HIS A 5 -1.23 -9.57 1.23
N LEU A 6 -0.78 -8.63 2.06
CA LEU A 6 -0.17 -7.38 1.57
C LEU A 6 1.12 -7.65 0.80
N LYS A 7 1.98 -8.54 1.33
CA LYS A 7 3.22 -8.97 0.65
C LYS A 7 2.96 -9.69 -0.68
N ALA A 8 1.87 -10.45 -0.77
CA ALA A 8 1.46 -11.08 -2.03
C ALA A 8 0.96 -10.06 -3.08
N LEU A 9 0.35 -8.95 -2.64
CA LEU A 9 -0.19 -7.92 -3.54
C LEU A 9 0.87 -6.90 -4.00
N LEU A 10 1.94 -6.71 -3.23
CA LEU A 10 3.05 -5.81 -3.54
C LEU A 10 3.60 -5.94 -4.98
N PRO A 11 3.97 -7.14 -5.49
CA PRO A 11 4.46 -7.25 -6.86
C PRO A 11 3.42 -6.85 -7.91
N THR A 12 2.13 -7.05 -7.64
CA THR A 12 1.06 -6.58 -8.54
C THR A 12 0.93 -5.06 -8.50
N LEU A 13 1.00 -4.45 -7.30
CA LEU A 13 0.98 -2.99 -7.12
C LEU A 13 2.17 -2.32 -7.81
N LEU A 14 3.37 -2.90 -7.71
CA LEU A 14 4.58 -2.42 -8.39
C LEU A 14 4.47 -2.46 -9.92
N ARG A 15 3.66 -3.39 -10.47
CA ARG A 15 3.39 -3.46 -11.91
C ARG A 15 2.33 -2.46 -12.36
N CYS A 16 1.59 -1.85 -11.45
CA CYS A 16 0.58 -0.85 -11.78
C CYS A 16 1.21 0.55 -11.90
N SER A 17 1.89 0.81 -13.01
CA SER A 17 2.54 2.10 -13.31
C SER A 17 1.58 3.30 -13.37
N ARG A 18 0.26 3.06 -13.46
CA ARG A 18 -0.77 4.11 -13.49
C ARG A 18 -1.52 4.24 -12.16
N LEU A 19 -1.14 3.45 -11.15
CA LEU A 19 -1.77 3.49 -9.84
C LEU A 19 -1.32 4.77 -9.13
N ARG A 20 -2.29 5.68 -8.91
CA ARG A 20 -2.03 6.96 -8.26
C ARG A 20 -2.59 7.05 -6.86
N PHE A 21 -3.59 6.23 -6.54
CA PHE A 21 -4.28 6.27 -5.26
C PHE A 21 -4.47 4.85 -4.75
N LEU A 22 -3.99 4.57 -3.54
CA LEU A 22 -4.22 3.30 -2.85
C LEU A 22 -4.90 3.58 -1.50
N GLY A 23 -6.10 3.01 -1.32
CA GLY A 23 -6.84 3.05 -0.07
C GLY A 23 -6.78 1.69 0.63
N LEU A 24 -6.30 1.67 1.88
CA LEU A 24 -6.15 0.45 2.68
C LEU A 24 -7.07 0.41 3.91
N HIS A 25 -8.04 1.33 3.97
CA HIS A 25 -8.97 1.46 5.10
C HIS A 25 -9.77 0.17 5.36
N GLY A 26 -10.03 -0.12 6.64
CA GLY A 26 -10.81 -1.30 7.07
C GLY A 26 -10.06 -2.63 7.01
N ASN A 27 -8.80 -2.64 6.57
CA ASN A 27 -7.95 -3.83 6.65
C ASN A 27 -7.25 -3.89 8.00
N HIS A 28 -7.16 -5.08 8.59
CA HIS A 28 -6.43 -5.30 9.83
C HIS A 28 -4.91 -5.33 9.55
N LEU A 29 -4.33 -4.19 9.18
CA LEU A 29 -2.91 -4.06 8.88
C LEU A 29 -2.13 -3.66 10.13
N SER A 30 -1.06 -4.39 10.41
CA SER A 30 -0.11 -3.98 11.44
C SER A 30 0.70 -2.77 10.97
N THR A 31 1.08 -1.90 11.91
CA THR A 31 1.93 -0.72 11.62
C THR A 31 3.23 -1.09 10.90
N ASP A 32 3.84 -2.23 11.24
CA ASP A 32 5.05 -2.73 10.57
C ASP A 32 4.81 -3.08 9.10
N ALA A 33 3.65 -3.65 8.76
CA ALA A 33 3.29 -3.95 7.39
C ALA A 33 3.07 -2.68 6.56
N LEU A 34 2.50 -1.65 7.18
CA LEU A 34 2.34 -0.32 6.59
C LEU A 34 3.70 0.32 6.31
N LYS A 35 4.66 0.21 7.25
CA LYS A 35 6.05 0.69 7.03
C LYS A 35 6.74 -0.06 5.89
N ASP A 36 6.67 -1.39 5.87
CA ASP A 36 7.22 -2.22 4.79
C ASP A 36 6.62 -1.82 3.43
N LEU A 37 5.31 -1.58 3.39
CA LEU A 37 4.61 -1.16 2.19
C LEU A 37 5.06 0.24 1.74
N LEU A 38 5.11 1.22 2.65
CA LEU A 38 5.54 2.58 2.34
C LEU A 38 6.95 2.62 1.76
N GLN A 39 7.87 1.83 2.33
CA GLN A 39 9.24 1.73 1.80
C GLN A 39 9.28 1.17 0.38
N LYS A 40 8.42 0.18 0.07
CA LYS A 40 8.35 -0.41 -1.27
C LYS A 40 7.59 0.46 -2.27
N ILE A 41 6.57 1.18 -1.82
CA ILE A 41 5.82 2.15 -2.62
C ILE A 41 6.65 3.40 -2.92
N LEU A 42 7.68 3.72 -2.13
CA LEU A 42 8.62 4.80 -2.44
C LEU A 42 9.31 4.61 -3.81
N GLU A 43 9.43 3.36 -4.30
CA GLU A 43 9.93 3.05 -5.64
C GLU A 43 8.89 3.32 -6.76
N LEU A 44 7.64 3.64 -6.41
CA LEU A 44 6.56 4.03 -7.30
C LEU A 44 6.36 5.56 -7.23
N PRO A 45 6.98 6.33 -8.14
CA PRO A 45 6.99 7.79 -8.06
C PRO A 45 5.60 8.44 -8.16
N ASP A 46 4.64 7.75 -8.80
CA ASP A 46 3.29 8.27 -9.04
C ASP A 46 2.26 7.83 -8.00
N LEU A 47 2.62 6.98 -7.03
CA LEU A 47 1.67 6.39 -6.10
C LEU A 47 1.50 7.24 -4.83
N HIS A 48 0.34 7.89 -4.70
CA HIS A 48 -0.06 8.57 -3.48
C HIS A 48 -0.88 7.63 -2.58
N LEU A 49 -0.42 7.47 -1.33
CA LEU A 49 -1.20 6.77 -0.32
C LEU A 49 -2.35 7.67 0.15
N VAL A 50 -3.60 7.27 -0.08
CA VAL A 50 -4.77 7.99 0.41
C VAL A 50 -5.31 7.25 1.63
N VAL A 51 -5.02 7.78 2.81
CA VAL A 51 -5.59 7.30 4.06
C VAL A 51 -6.86 8.12 4.32
N TYR A 52 -8.03 7.49 4.19
CA TYR A 52 -9.34 8.08 4.51
C TYR A 52 -9.69 7.83 6.00
N PRO A 53 -10.40 8.72 6.71
CA PRO A 53 -11.02 9.96 6.23
C PRO A 53 -10.02 11.11 6.11
N PHE A 54 -9.97 11.70 4.92
CA PHE A 54 -9.51 13.08 4.77
C PHE A 54 -10.72 13.97 5.06
N PRO A 55 -10.59 15.02 5.90
CA PRO A 55 -11.69 15.92 6.25
C PRO A 55 -12.28 16.65 5.03
#